data_AF-A0A8B7C8V6-F1
#
_entry.id   AF-A0A8B7C8V6-F1
#
_cell.length_a   1.000
_cell.length_b   1.000
_cell.length_c   1.000
_cell.angle_alpha   90.00
_cell.angle_beta   90.00
_cell.angle_gamma   90.00
#
_symmetry.space_group_name_H-M   'P 1'
#
loop_
_entity.id
_entity.type
_entity.pdbx_description
1 polymer ?
#
loop_
_entity_poly.entity_id
_entity_poly.type
_entity_poly.pdbx_seq_one_letter_code
_entity_poly.pdbx_strand_id
1 'polypeptide(L)'
;MAFSSPIFAGLPTVAVSVKACSTKINGRATRRQESNRFLSASPISLPRSRALEVAIPLAASAAILLWPNPVHAGILSGFSGLESIPGPQLPQIDFLNKWNEENQKKYAEFDKRFKSSTVLKELLERSKLNKERNRREIEDKYCLRGAEWGVGDCSTEGMTQEERDDFVGLLKKRVGGD
;
A
#
# COMPACT_ATOMS: atom_id res chain seq x y z
N MET A 1 53.29 47.63 4.23
CA MET A 1 52.13 47.50 3.33
C MET A 1 51.14 46.57 4.02
N ALA A 2 50.00 47.14 4.46
CA ALA A 2 48.97 46.43 5.20
C ALA A 2 47.93 45.88 4.21
N PHE A 3 47.56 44.60 4.35
CA PHE A 3 46.42 44.02 3.66
C PHE A 3 45.42 43.49 4.68
N SER A 4 44.25 44.11 4.67
CA SER A 4 43.12 43.91 5.57
C SER A 4 42.34 42.63 5.21
N SER A 5 41.93 41.88 6.23
CA SER A 5 40.98 40.77 6.13
C SER A 5 39.54 41.30 5.96
N PRO A 6 38.64 40.62 5.21
CA PRO A 6 37.23 40.96 5.23
C PRO A 6 36.52 40.29 6.42
N ILE A 7 35.74 41.10 7.12
CA ILE A 7 34.85 40.72 8.22
C ILE A 7 33.59 40.06 7.63
N PHE A 8 33.29 38.82 8.05
CA PHE A 8 32.07 38.10 7.67
C PHE A 8 30.91 38.62 8.53
N ALA A 9 30.08 39.50 7.97
CA ALA A 9 28.87 40.00 8.61
C ALA A 9 27.76 38.93 8.52
N GLY A 10 27.21 38.53 9.67
CA GLY A 10 26.10 37.59 9.77
C GLY A 10 24.80 38.15 9.18
N LEU A 11 24.00 37.25 8.59
CA LEU A 11 22.67 37.53 8.05
C LEU A 11 21.68 37.90 9.18
N PRO A 12 20.71 38.81 8.95
CA PRO A 12 19.67 39.12 9.92
C PRO A 12 18.61 38.00 9.98
N THR A 13 18.40 37.45 11.18
CA THR A 13 17.31 36.52 11.50
C THR A 13 15.99 37.29 11.56
N VAL A 14 15.14 37.15 10.54
CA VAL A 14 13.76 37.65 10.57
C VAL A 14 12.87 36.63 11.25
N ALA A 15 12.46 36.91 12.49
CA ALA A 15 11.51 36.09 13.23
C ALA A 15 10.07 36.35 12.72
N VAL A 16 9.45 35.34 12.11
CA VAL A 16 8.04 35.37 11.73
C VAL A 16 7.19 34.89 12.91
N SER A 17 6.40 35.80 13.49
CA SER A 17 5.45 35.50 14.57
C SER A 17 4.13 34.98 13.96
N VAL A 18 3.81 33.72 14.22
CA VAL A 18 2.54 33.09 13.79
C VAL A 18 1.51 33.23 14.90
N LYS A 19 0.44 33.99 14.64
CA LYS A 19 -0.66 34.21 15.59
C LYS A 19 -1.58 32.99 15.61
N ALA A 20 -1.67 32.31 16.75
CA ALA A 20 -2.56 31.18 16.96
C ALA A 20 -4.04 31.65 16.97
N CYS A 21 -4.87 31.06 16.11
CA CYS A 21 -6.31 31.24 16.13
C CYS A 21 -6.93 30.07 16.92
N SER A 22 -7.46 30.35 18.12
CA SER A 22 -8.15 29.35 18.94
C SER A 22 -9.59 29.19 18.48
N THR A 23 -9.96 27.98 18.07
CA THR A 23 -11.34 27.58 17.79
C THR A 23 -11.92 26.86 19.01
N LYS A 24 -12.92 27.46 19.66
CA LYS A 24 -13.67 26.86 20.77
C LYS A 24 -14.62 25.78 20.23
N ILE A 25 -14.37 24.53 20.61
CA ILE A 25 -15.30 23.40 20.40
C ILE A 25 -16.16 23.23 21.66
N ASN A 26 -17.48 23.41 21.52
CA ASN A 26 -18.46 23.14 22.58
C ASN A 26 -18.81 21.64 22.58
N GLY A 27 -18.36 20.91 23.59
CA GLY A 27 -18.80 19.53 23.85
C GLY A 27 -20.12 19.52 24.63
N ARG A 28 -21.15 18.88 24.07
CA ARG A 28 -22.40 18.55 24.78
C ARG A 28 -22.48 17.03 24.92
N ALA A 29 -22.35 16.54 26.15
CA ALA A 29 -22.52 15.14 26.51
C ALA A 29 -24.00 14.79 26.69
N THR A 30 -24.44 13.66 26.15
CA THR A 30 -25.67 12.97 26.58
C THR A 30 -25.42 11.46 26.61
N ARG A 31 -25.86 10.85 27.71
CA ARG A 31 -25.75 9.43 28.11
C ARG A 31 -27.17 8.86 28.22
N ARG A 32 -27.40 7.62 27.77
CA ARG A 32 -28.45 6.61 28.15
C ARG A 32 -28.80 5.75 26.90
N GLN A 33 -29.25 4.50 26.94
CA GLN A 33 -29.23 3.37 27.87
C GLN A 33 -29.76 2.13 27.09
N GLU A 34 -29.06 0.99 27.21
CA GLU A 34 -29.41 -0.45 27.15
C GLU A 34 -30.80 -0.99 26.71
N SER A 35 -30.80 -2.11 25.95
CA SER A 35 -31.75 -3.24 26.10
C SER A 35 -31.29 -4.50 25.30
N ASN A 36 -31.03 -5.60 26.00
CA ASN A 36 -30.81 -6.96 25.45
C ASN A 36 -32.01 -7.86 25.83
N ARG A 37 -32.49 -8.72 24.92
CA ARG A 37 -33.36 -9.86 25.24
C ARG A 37 -33.03 -11.09 24.38
N PHE A 38 -32.60 -12.17 25.05
CA PHE A 38 -32.55 -13.53 24.52
C PHE A 38 -33.77 -14.33 25.06
N LEU A 39 -34.32 -15.23 24.25
CA LEU A 39 -35.38 -16.17 24.64
C LEU A 39 -34.83 -17.61 24.60
N SER A 40 -35.15 -18.38 25.64
CA SER A 40 -34.79 -19.79 25.87
C SER A 40 -36.05 -20.65 25.82
N ALA A 41 -35.98 -21.85 25.24
CA ALA A 41 -37.04 -22.86 25.29
C ALA A 41 -36.44 -24.25 25.57
N SER A 42 -37.10 -25.03 26.43
CA SER A 42 -36.69 -26.39 26.87
C SER A 42 -37.59 -27.48 26.26
N PRO A 43 -37.10 -28.70 25.97
CA PRO A 43 -37.95 -29.78 25.44
C PRO A 43 -38.28 -30.89 26.46
N ILE A 44 -39.45 -31.51 26.24
CA ILE A 44 -40.02 -32.68 26.95
C ILE A 44 -39.55 -33.97 26.24
N SER A 45 -39.32 -35.08 26.97
CA SER A 45 -38.85 -36.36 26.42
C SER A 45 -39.86 -37.52 26.60
N LEU A 46 -39.98 -38.38 25.57
CA LEU A 46 -40.68 -39.68 25.54
C LEU A 46 -39.66 -40.79 25.20
N PRO A 47 -39.82 -42.05 25.68
CA PRO A 47 -38.77 -43.06 25.60
C PRO A 47 -38.62 -43.61 24.18
N ARG A 48 -37.39 -43.55 23.69
CA ARG A 48 -36.97 -43.81 22.31
C ARG A 48 -36.52 -45.28 22.18
N SER A 49 -37.20 -46.07 21.36
CA SER A 49 -36.80 -47.46 21.10
C SER A 49 -35.67 -47.51 20.06
N ARG A 50 -34.52 -48.07 20.47
CA ARG A 50 -33.25 -48.09 19.69
C ARG A 50 -33.37 -48.72 18.30
N ALA A 51 -34.31 -49.65 18.10
CA ALA A 51 -34.54 -50.29 16.80
C ALA A 51 -35.17 -49.32 15.77
N LEU A 52 -36.05 -48.43 16.23
CA LEU A 52 -36.70 -47.42 15.39
C LEU A 52 -35.72 -46.32 14.98
N GLU A 53 -34.75 -45.99 15.86
CA GLU A 53 -33.72 -45.00 15.57
C GLU A 53 -32.78 -45.39 14.43
N VAL A 54 -32.52 -46.69 14.26
CA VAL A 54 -31.57 -47.19 13.27
C VAL A 54 -32.26 -47.49 11.95
N ALA A 55 -33.51 -47.98 11.99
CA ALA A 55 -34.26 -48.34 10.80
C ALA A 55 -34.73 -47.12 9.98
N ILE A 56 -35.14 -46.03 10.65
CA ILE A 56 -35.61 -44.81 9.97
C ILE A 56 -34.54 -44.17 9.05
N PRO A 57 -33.30 -43.89 9.52
CA PRO A 57 -32.29 -43.26 8.67
C PRO A 57 -31.81 -44.17 7.54
N LEU A 58 -31.76 -45.49 7.76
CA LEU A 58 -31.39 -46.46 6.72
C LEU A 58 -32.45 -46.56 5.61
N ALA A 59 -33.74 -46.60 5.99
CA ALA A 59 -34.83 -46.61 5.01
C ALA A 59 -34.95 -45.27 4.26
N ALA A 60 -34.75 -44.14 4.95
CA ALA A 60 -34.74 -42.81 4.32
C ALA A 60 -33.58 -42.64 3.32
N SER A 61 -32.39 -43.16 3.63
CA SER A 61 -31.24 -43.09 2.71
C SER A 61 -31.38 -44.03 1.52
N ALA A 62 -31.94 -45.23 1.71
CA ALA A 62 -32.29 -46.13 0.60
C ALA A 62 -33.38 -45.52 -0.30
N ALA A 63 -34.36 -44.82 0.27
CA ALA A 63 -35.40 -44.12 -0.49
C ALA A 63 -34.84 -42.95 -1.31
N ILE A 64 -33.83 -42.21 -0.83
CA ILE A 64 -33.17 -41.14 -1.62
C ILE A 64 -32.33 -41.70 -2.78
N LEU A 65 -31.71 -42.88 -2.60
CA LEU A 65 -30.90 -43.53 -3.64
C LEU A 65 -31.75 -44.25 -4.70
N LEU A 66 -32.88 -44.83 -4.30
CA LEU A 66 -33.80 -45.53 -5.22
C LEU A 66 -34.91 -44.63 -5.78
N TRP A 67 -35.09 -43.40 -5.28
CA TRP A 67 -36.03 -42.45 -5.85
C TRP A 67 -35.52 -41.97 -7.22
N PRO A 68 -36.24 -42.25 -8.32
CA PRO A 68 -35.87 -41.73 -9.62
C PRO A 68 -36.27 -40.25 -9.66
N ASN A 69 -35.36 -39.38 -9.24
CA ASN A 69 -35.42 -37.97 -9.56
C ASN A 69 -34.50 -37.78 -10.76
N PRO A 70 -35.01 -37.84 -12.00
CA PRO A 70 -34.27 -37.32 -13.14
C PRO A 70 -34.22 -35.80 -12.97
N VAL A 71 -33.33 -35.31 -12.09
CA VAL A 71 -32.86 -33.95 -12.20
C VAL A 71 -31.99 -33.94 -13.45
N HIS A 72 -32.55 -33.31 -14.47
CA HIS A 72 -31.95 -33.10 -15.77
C HIS A 72 -30.75 -32.13 -15.65
N ALA A 73 -29.67 -32.56 -14.99
CA ALA A 73 -28.45 -31.76 -14.82
C ALA A 73 -27.18 -32.64 -14.84
N GLY A 74 -27.21 -33.76 -15.55
CA GLY A 74 -26.10 -34.72 -15.60
C GLY A 74 -25.67 -35.23 -16.97
N ILE A 75 -26.29 -34.78 -18.07
CA ILE A 75 -25.90 -35.14 -19.46
C ILE A 75 -25.90 -33.90 -20.39
N LEU A 76 -25.70 -32.70 -19.83
CA LEU A 76 -25.50 -31.45 -20.60
C LEU A 76 -24.26 -30.68 -20.13
N SER A 77 -23.29 -31.38 -19.51
CA SER A 77 -21.96 -30.84 -19.17
C SER A 77 -21.09 -30.73 -20.43
N GLY A 78 -21.56 -29.93 -21.37
CA GLY A 78 -21.01 -29.76 -22.71
C GLY A 78 -21.83 -28.80 -23.58
N PHE A 79 -23.04 -28.40 -23.16
CA PHE A 79 -23.76 -27.32 -23.82
C PHE A 79 -23.23 -25.99 -23.29
N SER A 80 -22.57 -25.22 -24.15
CA SER A 80 -22.18 -23.85 -23.85
C SER A 80 -23.43 -23.08 -23.42
N GLY A 81 -23.51 -22.70 -22.14
CA GLY A 81 -24.65 -21.98 -21.58
C GLY A 81 -24.89 -20.65 -22.32
N LEU A 82 -26.00 -19.98 -21.99
CA LEU A 82 -26.37 -18.64 -22.48
C LEU A 82 -25.23 -17.60 -22.35
N GLU A 83 -24.23 -17.87 -21.50
CA GLU A 83 -22.94 -17.17 -21.35
C GLU A 83 -22.10 -17.10 -22.64
N SER A 84 -22.34 -17.99 -23.60
CA SER A 84 -21.60 -18.07 -24.87
C SER A 84 -22.27 -17.33 -26.02
N ILE A 85 -23.45 -16.76 -25.81
CA ILE A 85 -24.10 -15.93 -26.82
C ILE A 85 -23.39 -14.58 -26.79
N PRO A 86 -22.57 -14.23 -27.80
CA PRO A 86 -21.95 -12.92 -27.84
C PRO A 86 -23.09 -11.90 -27.81
N GLY A 87 -23.07 -11.04 -26.81
CA GLY A 87 -24.08 -9.99 -26.66
C GLY A 87 -24.21 -9.23 -27.98
N PRO A 88 -25.43 -8.81 -28.36
CA PRO A 88 -25.65 -8.11 -29.61
C PRO A 88 -24.68 -6.93 -29.71
N GLN A 89 -24.10 -6.70 -30.88
CA GLN A 89 -23.21 -5.57 -31.08
C GLN A 89 -24.01 -4.30 -30.84
N LEU A 90 -23.64 -3.59 -29.76
CA LEU A 90 -24.27 -2.33 -29.39
C LEU A 90 -24.07 -1.36 -30.57
N PRO A 91 -25.13 -0.70 -31.05
CA PRO A 91 -25.00 0.28 -32.12
C PRO A 91 -24.02 1.35 -31.65
N GLN A 92 -22.96 1.56 -32.44
CA GLN A 92 -21.98 2.59 -32.16
C GLN A 92 -22.67 3.94 -32.38
N ILE A 93 -23.02 4.59 -31.28
CA ILE A 93 -23.64 5.90 -31.33
C ILE A 93 -22.50 6.90 -31.57
N ASP A 94 -22.51 7.57 -32.73
CA ASP A 94 -21.44 8.50 -33.13
C ASP A 94 -21.15 9.58 -32.07
N PHE A 95 -22.17 10.00 -31.32
CA PHE A 95 -22.04 10.93 -30.20
C PHE A 95 -21.22 10.34 -29.03
N LEU A 96 -21.44 9.08 -28.65
CA LEU A 96 -20.73 8.45 -27.53
C LEU A 96 -19.26 8.24 -27.87
N ASN A 97 -18.97 7.83 -29.10
CA ASN A 97 -17.60 7.69 -29.58
C ASN A 97 -16.88 9.04 -29.61
N LYS A 98 -17.51 10.07 -30.19
CA LYS A 98 -16.98 11.44 -30.20
C LYS A 98 -16.75 11.98 -28.78
N TRP A 99 -17.69 11.76 -27.86
CA TRP A 99 -17.57 12.18 -26.47
C TRP A 99 -16.45 11.45 -25.74
N ASN A 100 -16.30 10.14 -25.94
CA ASN A 100 -15.21 9.36 -25.35
C ASN A 100 -13.84 9.83 -25.88
N GLU A 101 -13.74 10.05 -27.20
CA GLU A 101 -12.54 10.61 -27.82
C GLU A 101 -12.20 12.01 -27.29
N GLU A 102 -13.19 12.89 -27.14
CA GLU A 102 -12.99 14.23 -26.59
C GLU A 102 -12.52 14.18 -25.14
N ASN A 103 -13.06 13.28 -24.31
CA ASN A 103 -12.58 13.08 -22.95
C ASN A 103 -11.15 12.54 -22.93
N GLN A 104 -10.84 11.53 -23.75
CA GLN A 104 -9.50 10.99 -23.86
C GLN A 104 -8.49 12.05 -24.32
N LYS A 105 -8.86 12.89 -25.29
CA LYS A 105 -8.06 14.04 -25.73
C LYS A 105 -7.83 15.03 -24.60
N LYS A 106 -8.86 15.36 -23.81
CA LYS A 106 -8.73 16.23 -22.62
C LYS A 106 -7.76 15.64 -21.60
N TYR A 107 -7.87 14.36 -21.25
CA TYR A 107 -6.94 13.71 -20.32
C TYR A 107 -5.50 13.73 -20.85
N ALA A 108 -5.30 13.44 -22.14
CA ALA A 108 -3.98 13.49 -22.76
C ALA A 108 -3.40 14.91 -22.79
N GLU A 109 -4.22 15.94 -23.03
CA GLU A 109 -3.79 17.33 -22.93
C GLU A 109 -3.41 17.71 -21.50
N PHE A 110 -4.22 17.34 -20.51
CA PHE A 110 -3.90 17.62 -19.11
C PHE A 110 -2.61 16.93 -18.70
N ASP A 111 -2.43 15.66 -19.04
CA ASP A 111 -1.19 14.93 -18.76
C ASP A 111 0.03 15.58 -19.44
N LYS A 112 -0.10 16.04 -20.69
CA LYS A 112 0.95 16.83 -21.36
C LYS A 112 1.24 18.13 -20.62
N ARG A 113 0.20 18.87 -20.19
CA ARG A 113 0.36 20.12 -19.41
C ARG A 113 1.07 19.84 -18.08
N PHE A 114 0.67 18.79 -17.36
CA PHE A 114 1.32 18.37 -16.11
C PHE A 114 2.79 17.96 -16.34
N LYS A 115 3.08 17.15 -17.36
CA LYS A 115 4.45 16.77 -17.75
C LYS A 115 5.32 17.95 -18.18
N SER A 116 4.71 18.94 -18.80
CA SER A 116 5.41 20.15 -19.24
C SER A 116 5.65 21.17 -18.12
N SER A 117 4.92 21.05 -17.01
CA SER A 117 4.97 22.01 -15.89
C SER A 117 6.38 22.13 -15.31
N THR A 118 6.76 23.36 -14.95
CA THR A 118 8.07 23.70 -14.39
C THR A 118 8.30 22.99 -13.05
N VAL A 119 7.28 22.95 -12.20
CA VAL A 119 7.31 22.31 -10.88
C VAL A 119 7.63 20.81 -11.00
N LEU A 120 6.97 20.09 -11.91
CA LEU A 120 7.22 18.65 -12.04
C LEU A 120 8.64 18.38 -12.54
N LYS A 121 9.13 19.17 -13.49
CA LYS A 121 10.51 19.04 -14.00
C LYS A 121 11.53 19.27 -12.90
N GLU A 122 11.37 20.34 -12.12
CA GLU A 122 12.24 20.63 -10.98
C GLU A 122 12.23 19.48 -9.96
N LEU A 123 11.05 18.98 -9.58
CA LEU A 123 10.93 17.89 -8.62
C LEU A 123 11.54 16.58 -9.14
N LEU A 124 11.40 16.28 -10.43
CA LEU A 124 12.03 15.12 -11.05
C LEU A 124 13.55 15.24 -11.08
N GLU A 125 14.09 16.41 -11.40
CA GLU A 125 15.53 16.67 -11.37
C GLU A 125 16.08 16.55 -9.95
N ARG A 126 15.41 17.16 -8.96
CA ARG A 126 15.77 17.05 -7.54
C ARG A 126 15.67 15.62 -7.03
N SER A 127 14.64 14.87 -7.43
CA SER A 127 14.49 13.47 -7.06
C SER A 127 15.63 12.60 -7.62
N LYS A 128 16.02 12.82 -8.88
CA LYS A 128 17.16 12.11 -9.50
C LYS A 128 18.48 12.43 -8.79
N LEU A 129 18.74 13.70 -8.50
CA LEU A 129 19.94 14.13 -7.77
C LEU A 129 19.96 13.55 -6.34
N ASN A 130 18.82 13.58 -5.65
CA ASN A 130 18.71 13.04 -4.29
C ASN A 130 18.84 11.52 -4.26
N LYS A 131 18.36 10.80 -5.28
CA LYS A 131 18.49 9.34 -5.37
C LYS A 131 19.96 8.92 -5.39
N GLU A 132 20.77 9.57 -6.23
CA GLU A 132 22.20 9.26 -6.34
C GLU A 132 22.97 9.67 -5.09
N ARG A 133 22.68 10.85 -4.52
CA ARG A 133 23.29 11.28 -3.25
C ARG A 133 22.96 10.33 -2.11
N ASN A 134 21.67 10.03 -1.92
CA ASN A 134 21.24 9.15 -0.84
C ASN A 134 21.81 7.73 -1.00
N ARG A 135 21.90 7.21 -2.23
CA ARG A 135 22.57 5.93 -2.49
C ARG A 135 24.01 5.95 -1.97
N ARG A 136 24.79 6.97 -2.36
CA ARG A 136 26.19 7.11 -1.92
C ARG A 136 26.31 7.32 -0.41
N GLU A 137 25.51 8.19 0.17
CA GLU A 137 25.52 8.44 1.62
C GLU A 137 25.19 7.18 2.42
N ILE A 138 24.26 6.36 1.94
CA ILE A 138 23.90 5.08 2.54
C ILE A 138 25.07 4.09 2.41
N GLU A 139 25.63 3.95 1.20
CA GLU A 139 26.79 3.08 0.94
C GLU A 139 27.99 3.49 1.81
N ASP A 140 28.33 4.78 1.87
CA ASP A 140 29.42 5.31 2.68
C ASP A 140 29.18 5.06 4.18
N LYS A 141 27.95 5.19 4.69
CA LYS A 141 27.60 4.85 6.09
C LYS A 141 27.77 3.36 6.39
N TYR A 142 27.35 2.48 5.48
CA TYR A 142 27.55 1.05 5.64
C TYR A 142 29.02 0.67 5.56
N CYS A 143 29.76 1.30 4.65
CA CYS A 143 31.18 1.09 4.46
C CYS A 143 31.98 1.57 5.67
N LEU A 144 31.63 2.73 6.24
CA LEU A 144 32.25 3.26 7.46
C LEU A 144 32.08 2.28 8.62
N ARG A 145 30.86 1.78 8.83
CA ARG A 145 30.60 0.76 9.84
C ARG A 145 31.38 -0.52 9.53
N GLY A 146 31.35 -1.02 8.30
CA GLY A 146 32.10 -2.22 7.92
C GLY A 146 33.61 -2.09 8.17
N ALA A 147 34.18 -0.91 7.86
CA ALA A 147 35.58 -0.61 8.07
C ALA A 147 35.98 -0.52 9.54
N GLU A 148 35.11 0.02 10.40
CA GLU A 148 35.32 0.11 11.86
C GLU A 148 35.29 -1.27 12.52
N TRP A 149 34.37 -2.14 12.10
CA TRP A 149 34.19 -3.47 12.67
C TRP A 149 35.03 -4.54 11.97
N GLY A 150 35.64 -4.22 10.83
CA GLY A 150 36.45 -5.14 10.04
C GLY A 150 35.66 -6.25 9.32
N VAL A 151 34.39 -6.01 8.98
CA VAL A 151 33.49 -7.04 8.41
C VAL A 151 32.83 -6.55 7.10
N GLY A 152 32.80 -7.43 6.09
CA GLY A 152 32.08 -7.24 4.82
C GLY A 152 32.95 -6.72 3.68
N ASP A 153 32.32 -6.30 2.57
CA ASP A 153 33.02 -5.88 1.34
C ASP A 153 33.88 -4.60 1.50
N CYS A 154 33.68 -3.87 2.60
CA CYS A 154 34.47 -2.70 3.03
C CYS A 154 35.43 -3.01 4.19
N SER A 155 35.73 -4.29 4.46
CA SER A 155 36.65 -4.68 5.51
C SER A 155 38.04 -4.12 5.25
N THR A 156 38.67 -3.61 6.29
CA THR A 156 40.06 -3.16 6.28
C THR A 156 41.01 -4.22 6.86
N GLU A 157 40.56 -5.47 6.87
CA GLU A 157 41.34 -6.63 7.31
C GLU A 157 42.50 -6.85 6.33
N GLY A 158 43.74 -6.83 6.84
CA GLY A 158 44.95 -6.94 6.03
C GLY A 158 45.60 -5.62 5.61
N MET A 159 44.99 -4.47 5.91
CA MET A 159 45.66 -3.15 5.80
C MET A 159 46.51 -2.87 7.05
N THR A 160 47.54 -2.03 6.92
CA THR A 160 48.26 -1.52 8.10
C THR A 160 47.36 -0.63 8.96
N GLN A 161 47.71 -0.46 10.23
CA GLN A 161 46.94 0.36 11.17
C GLN A 161 46.74 1.79 10.65
N GLU A 162 47.80 2.37 10.05
CA GLU A 162 47.81 3.73 9.51
C GLU A 162 46.89 3.86 8.30
N GLU A 163 46.98 2.94 7.34
CA GLU A 163 46.12 2.94 6.15
C GLU A 163 44.63 2.74 6.51
N ARG A 164 44.35 2.00 7.58
CA ARG A 164 43.01 1.84 8.13
C ARG A 164 42.43 3.16 8.62
N ASP A 165 43.19 3.87 9.45
CA ASP A 165 42.75 5.10 10.07
C ASP A 165 42.59 6.21 9.02
N ASP A 166 43.46 6.22 8.00
CA ASP A 166 43.32 7.09 6.83
C ASP A 166 42.04 6.79 6.03
N PHE A 167 41.76 5.52 5.75
CA PHE A 167 40.55 5.12 5.02
C PHE A 167 39.27 5.44 5.79
N VAL A 168 39.23 5.14 7.09
CA VAL A 168 38.11 5.49 7.97
C VAL A 168 37.95 7.00 8.07
N GLY A 169 39.06 7.75 8.12
CA GLY A 169 39.06 9.22 8.10
C GLY A 169 38.47 9.80 6.81
N LEU A 170 38.77 9.20 5.65
CA LEU A 170 38.17 9.58 4.37
C LEU A 170 36.67 9.31 4.32
N LEU A 171 36.21 8.19 4.90
CA LEU A 171 34.78 7.86 4.98
C LEU A 171 34.01 8.78 5.95
N LYS A 172 34.59 9.10 7.11
CA LYS A 172 34.00 10.06 8.07
C LYS A 172 33.80 11.44 7.47
N LYS A 173 34.81 11.95 6.74
CA LYS A 173 34.72 13.20 5.97
C LYS A 173 33.61 13.19 4.94
N ARG A 174 33.35 12.04 4.29
CA ARG A 174 32.29 11.89 3.28
C ARG A 174 30.89 11.82 3.87
N VAL A 175 30.75 11.18 5.03
CA VAL A 175 29.48 11.05 5.76
C VAL A 175 29.12 12.35 6.51
N GLY A 176 30.06 13.30 6.62
CA GLY A 176 29.88 14.56 7.34
C GLY A 176 30.02 14.41 8.86
N GLY A 177 30.75 13.40 9.31
CA GLY A 177 31.18 13.28 10.70
C GLY A 177 32.50 14.02 10.88
N ASP A 178 32.45 15.17 11.54
CA ASP A 178 33.62 15.82 12.14
C ASP A 178 34.06 15.07 13.41
#